data_AF-C1B2N9-F1
#
_entry.id   AF-C1B2N9-F1
#
_cell.length_a   1.000
_cell.length_b   1.000
_cell.length_c   1.000
_cell.angle_alpha   90.00
_cell.angle_beta   90.00
_cell.angle_gamma   90.00
#
_symmetry.space_group_name_H-M   'P 1'
#
loop_
_entity.id
_entity.type
_entity.pdbx_description
1 polymer ?
#
loop_
_entity_poly.entity_id
_entity_poly.type
_entity_poly.pdbx_seq_one_letter_code
_entity_poly.pdbx_strand_id
1 'polypeptide(L)'
;MSDLEPEQNPSGGTSDQAPAERRNPALIATAVALPVALIIGIVVAAVFAGRNPAKEPVSLGPVPAPASGSAECATLMAGLPDALGDYTRAELTEPAPEATAAWQPAEGEPLVLRCGLDRPAEFDQASPLQVIDGVQWFEISGASAGIDASSYFAVDRGVYVGLTVPTGVGPTPLQDISGAVSQTLPQKPLDPAPVANP
;
A
#
# COMPACT_ATOMS: atom_id res chain seq x y z
N MET A 1 100.66 39.51 8.92
CA MET A 1 99.27 39.89 8.71
C MET A 1 98.44 38.69 9.15
N SER A 2 98.01 38.56 10.41
CA SER A 2 97.23 39.53 11.21
C SER A 2 95.98 39.93 10.39
N ASP A 3 94.76 39.57 10.78
CA ASP A 3 94.18 39.68 12.12
C ASP A 3 92.90 38.81 12.33
N LEU A 4 92.79 38.29 13.57
CA LEU A 4 91.65 38.27 14.50
C LEU A 4 90.34 37.53 14.12
N GLU A 5 89.99 36.36 14.71
CA GLU A 5 89.40 36.08 16.06
C GLU A 5 87.83 36.06 16.06
N PRO A 6 87.13 35.46 17.06
CA PRO A 6 86.69 34.05 17.07
C PRO A 6 85.16 33.91 17.24
N GLU A 7 84.60 32.70 17.09
CA GLU A 7 83.43 32.33 17.90
C GLU A 7 83.38 30.83 18.17
N GLN A 8 83.57 30.49 19.44
CA GLN A 8 83.16 29.22 20.03
C GLN A 8 81.65 29.27 20.18
N ASN A 9 80.94 28.21 19.76
CA ASN A 9 79.61 27.93 20.31
C ASN A 9 79.42 26.42 20.50
N PRO A 10 78.78 25.99 21.60
CA PRO A 10 78.98 24.69 22.21
C PRO A 10 78.02 23.62 21.67
N SER A 11 78.37 22.39 22.03
CA SER A 11 77.53 21.20 22.15
C SER A 11 76.05 21.47 22.44
N GLY A 12 75.18 20.82 21.67
CA GLY A 12 73.76 20.72 21.96
C GLY A 12 73.08 19.73 21.04
N GLY A 13 73.17 18.44 21.36
CA GLY A 13 72.35 17.43 20.70
C GLY A 13 70.87 17.71 20.96
N THR A 14 70.05 17.62 19.92
CA THR A 14 68.63 17.33 20.05
C THR A 14 68.24 16.50 18.84
N SER A 15 68.25 15.18 19.05
CA SER A 15 67.48 14.25 18.25
C SER A 15 66.02 14.63 18.42
N ASP A 16 65.46 15.38 17.46
CA ASP A 16 64.04 15.66 17.44
C ASP A 16 63.33 14.39 16.97
N GLN A 17 63.04 13.50 17.92
CA GLN A 17 62.15 12.37 17.69
C GLN A 17 60.77 12.94 17.42
N ALA A 18 60.31 12.82 16.16
CA ALA A 18 58.89 12.93 15.85
C ALA A 18 58.11 12.05 16.87
N PRO A 19 57.09 12.59 17.55
CA PRO A 19 56.38 11.83 18.56
C PRO A 19 55.69 10.65 17.84
N ALA A 20 56.20 9.44 18.08
CA ALA A 20 55.52 8.21 17.75
C ALA A 20 54.28 8.15 18.65
N GLU A 21 53.21 8.77 18.18
CA GLU A 21 51.89 8.68 18.76
C GLU A 21 51.53 7.20 18.86
N ARG A 22 51.57 6.66 20.09
CA ARG A 22 51.13 5.30 20.40
C ARG A 22 49.64 5.23 20.13
N ARG A 23 49.27 5.00 18.87
CA ARG A 23 47.88 4.82 18.45
C ARG A 23 47.38 3.53 19.09
N ASN A 24 46.66 3.71 20.19
CA ASN A 24 46.07 2.63 20.96
C ASN A 24 45.24 1.77 19.99
N PRO A 25 45.48 0.46 19.86
CA PRO A 25 44.74 -0.40 18.92
C PRO A 25 43.22 -0.32 19.11
N ALA A 26 42.76 0.02 20.31
CA ALA A 26 41.37 0.33 20.59
C ALA A 26 40.83 1.55 19.81
N LEU A 27 41.63 2.61 19.63
CA LEU A 27 41.26 3.81 18.87
C LEU A 27 41.17 3.53 17.36
N ILE A 28 42.04 2.65 16.83
CA ILE A 28 42.00 2.24 15.42
C ILE A 28 40.79 1.34 15.16
N ALA A 29 40.50 0.41 16.06
CA ALA A 29 39.33 -0.47 15.96
C ALA A 29 38.02 0.32 16.02
N THR A 30 37.90 1.32 16.89
CA THR A 30 36.71 2.18 16.95
C THR A 30 36.60 3.11 15.73
N ALA A 31 37.72 3.59 15.19
CA ALA A 31 37.73 4.47 14.01
C ALA A 31 37.19 3.80 12.74
N VAL A 32 37.31 2.47 12.62
CA VAL A 32 36.77 1.70 11.49
C VAL A 32 35.41 1.08 11.81
N ALA A 33 35.19 0.59 13.03
CA ALA A 33 33.93 -0.05 13.40
C ALA A 33 32.74 0.91 13.39
N LEU A 34 32.93 2.16 13.86
CA LEU A 34 31.87 3.16 13.90
C LEU A 34 31.33 3.54 12.50
N PRO A 35 32.16 3.92 11.51
CA PRO A 35 31.66 4.24 10.17
C PRO A 35 31.04 3.02 9.48
N VAL A 36 31.59 1.81 9.66
CA VAL A 36 31.01 0.59 9.07
C VAL A 36 29.64 0.29 9.68
N ALA A 37 29.49 0.38 11.01
CA ALA A 37 28.20 0.19 11.67
C ALA A 37 27.17 1.24 11.24
N LEU A 38 27.59 2.50 11.07
CA LEU A 38 26.72 3.57 10.57
C LEU A 38 26.25 3.28 9.13
N ILE A 39 27.14 2.87 8.23
CA ILE A 39 26.79 2.52 6.85
C ILE A 39 25.79 1.36 6.84
N ILE A 40 26.04 0.31 7.62
CA ILE A 40 25.10 -0.83 7.73
C ILE A 40 23.74 -0.35 8.26
N GLY A 41 23.73 0.49 9.29
CA GLY A 41 22.50 1.09 9.84
C GLY A 41 21.71 1.88 8.80
N ILE A 42 22.40 2.71 8.00
CA ILE A 42 21.79 3.50 6.91
C ILE A 42 21.23 2.58 5.83
N VAL A 43 21.97 1.55 5.40
CA VAL A 43 21.50 0.60 4.38
C VAL A 43 20.28 -0.16 4.87
N VAL A 44 20.29 -0.66 6.11
CA VAL A 44 19.13 -1.34 6.70
C VAL A 44 17.93 -0.39 6.77
N ALA A 45 18.11 0.84 7.28
CA ALA A 45 17.05 1.83 7.34
C ALA A 45 16.49 2.18 5.95
N ALA A 46 17.35 2.35 4.94
CA ALA A 46 16.93 2.62 3.56
C ALA A 46 16.16 1.46 2.94
N VAL A 47 16.56 0.21 3.19
CA VAL A 47 15.83 -0.98 2.73
C VAL A 47 14.46 -1.07 3.40
N PHE A 48 14.36 -0.75 4.69
CA PHE A 48 13.07 -0.71 5.39
C PHE A 48 12.19 0.45 4.91
N ALA A 49 12.75 1.65 4.70
CA ALA A 49 12.01 2.80 4.20
C ALA A 49 11.53 2.59 2.75
N GLY A 50 12.36 1.99 1.89
CA GLY A 50 11.98 1.67 0.51
C GLY A 50 10.91 0.58 0.39
N ARG A 51 10.65 -0.20 1.43
CA ARG A 51 9.55 -1.17 1.46
C ARG A 51 8.17 -0.52 1.68
N ASN A 52 8.13 0.65 2.32
CA ASN A 52 6.90 1.41 2.57
C ASN A 52 7.09 2.87 2.10
N PRO A 53 7.16 3.14 0.78
CA PRO A 53 6.97 4.51 0.33
C PRO A 53 5.63 5.01 0.87
N ALA A 54 5.63 6.19 1.52
CA ALA A 54 4.40 6.80 2.00
C ALA A 54 3.49 7.07 0.79
N LYS A 55 2.46 6.24 0.62
CA LYS A 55 1.50 6.37 -0.47
C LYS A 55 0.55 7.52 -0.16
N GLU A 56 0.23 8.33 -1.16
CA GLU A 56 -0.74 9.42 -0.99
C GLU A 56 -2.13 8.84 -0.68
N PRO A 57 -2.89 9.40 0.27
CA PRO A 57 -4.24 8.93 0.58
C PRO A 57 -5.16 8.94 -0.65
N VAL A 58 -6.02 7.93 -0.79
CA VAL A 58 -6.97 7.85 -1.90
C VAL A 58 -8.12 8.82 -1.65
N SER A 59 -8.31 9.74 -2.60
CA SER A 59 -9.47 10.63 -2.60
C SER A 59 -10.63 9.98 -3.34
N LEU A 60 -11.78 9.82 -2.67
CA LEU A 60 -12.97 9.18 -3.23
C LEU A 60 -14.16 10.13 -3.20
N GLY A 61 -14.85 10.25 -4.33
CA GLY A 61 -16.12 10.95 -4.40
C GLY A 61 -17.26 10.16 -3.75
N PRO A 62 -18.37 10.84 -3.37
CA PRO A 62 -19.56 10.18 -2.85
C PRO A 62 -20.25 9.38 -3.95
N VAL A 63 -20.73 8.20 -3.58
CA VAL A 63 -21.60 7.32 -4.40
C VAL A 63 -22.80 6.95 -3.52
N PRO A 64 -24.04 6.94 -4.04
CA PRO A 64 -25.21 6.53 -3.27
C PRO A 64 -25.01 5.14 -2.62
N ALA A 65 -25.04 5.11 -1.30
CA ALA A 65 -24.87 3.92 -0.50
C ALA A 65 -25.81 3.95 0.73
N PRO A 66 -27.13 3.89 0.55
CA PRO A 66 -28.09 4.08 1.64
C PRO A 66 -27.97 3.03 2.75
N ALA A 67 -27.36 1.87 2.47
CA ALA A 67 -27.13 0.82 3.46
C ALA A 67 -25.68 0.79 4.01
N SER A 68 -24.86 1.82 3.78
CA SER A 68 -23.47 1.90 4.26
C SER A 68 -23.36 1.74 5.78
N GLY A 69 -24.30 2.31 6.53
CA GLY A 69 -24.36 2.23 7.99
C GLY A 69 -24.94 0.93 8.56
N SER A 70 -25.18 -0.09 7.74
CA SER A 70 -25.77 -1.38 8.17
C SER A 70 -24.79 -2.25 8.97
N ALA A 71 -25.33 -3.18 9.77
CA ALA A 71 -24.53 -4.15 10.51
C ALA A 71 -23.80 -5.12 9.57
N GLU A 72 -24.41 -5.45 8.43
CA GLU A 72 -23.81 -6.23 7.35
C GLU A 72 -22.54 -5.54 6.83
N CYS A 73 -22.62 -4.25 6.49
CA CYS A 73 -21.45 -3.52 6.02
C CYS A 73 -20.38 -3.36 7.11
N ALA A 74 -20.76 -3.09 8.36
CA ALA A 74 -19.80 -3.07 9.46
C ALA A 74 -19.07 -4.41 9.62
N THR A 75 -19.78 -5.53 9.48
CA THR A 75 -19.21 -6.89 9.56
C THR A 75 -18.27 -7.17 8.40
N LEU A 76 -18.66 -6.81 7.17
CA LEU A 76 -17.79 -6.96 6.00
C LEU A 76 -16.52 -6.14 6.17
N MET A 77 -16.63 -4.87 6.52
CA MET A 77 -15.49 -3.96 6.68
C MET A 77 -14.48 -4.47 7.71
N ALA A 78 -14.95 -5.08 8.81
CA ALA A 78 -14.10 -5.69 9.82
C ALA A 78 -13.43 -7.00 9.36
N GLY A 79 -14.00 -7.68 8.35
CA GLY A 79 -13.48 -8.92 7.78
C GLY A 79 -12.71 -8.75 6.48
N LEU A 80 -12.48 -7.52 6.01
CA LEU A 80 -11.71 -7.28 4.78
C LEU A 80 -10.22 -7.60 5.00
N PRO A 81 -9.55 -8.20 4.00
CA PRO A 81 -8.13 -8.45 4.08
C PRO A 81 -7.30 -7.16 3.97
N ASP A 82 -6.10 -7.20 4.56
CA ASP A 82 -5.13 -6.10 4.47
C ASP A 82 -4.47 -6.00 3.09
N ALA A 83 -4.48 -7.08 2.31
CA ALA A 83 -3.91 -7.14 0.97
C ALA A 83 -4.83 -7.90 0.01
N LEU A 84 -4.75 -7.54 -1.28
CA LEU A 84 -5.43 -8.19 -2.40
C LEU A 84 -4.39 -8.45 -3.49
N GLY A 85 -3.81 -9.64 -3.52
CA GLY A 85 -2.59 -9.90 -4.30
C GLY A 85 -1.48 -8.88 -3.97
N ASP A 86 -1.02 -8.14 -4.98
CA ASP A 86 0.04 -7.13 -4.85
C ASP A 86 -0.47 -5.75 -4.37
N TYR A 87 -1.78 -5.61 -4.12
CA TYR A 87 -2.38 -4.39 -3.61
C TYR A 87 -2.42 -4.39 -2.09
N THR A 88 -1.99 -3.30 -1.46
CA THR A 88 -2.00 -3.14 0.00
C THR A 88 -3.06 -2.14 0.41
N ARG A 89 -3.69 -2.35 1.57
CA ARG A 89 -4.69 -1.43 2.12
C ARG A 89 -4.17 0.02 2.13
N ALA A 90 -5.02 0.93 1.68
CA ALA A 90 -4.71 2.33 1.51
C ALA A 90 -5.49 3.18 2.52
N GLU A 91 -4.88 4.30 2.91
CA GLU A 91 -5.57 5.36 3.65
C GLU A 91 -6.51 6.12 2.69
N LEU A 92 -7.64 6.57 3.21
CA LEU A 92 -8.60 7.40 2.48
C LEU A 92 -8.47 8.85 2.95
N THR A 93 -8.64 9.80 2.03
CA THR A 93 -8.72 11.22 2.37
C THR A 93 -10.01 11.51 3.14
N GLU A 94 -9.91 12.28 4.22
CA GLU A 94 -11.08 12.71 5.00
C GLU A 94 -11.80 13.91 4.36
N PRO A 95 -13.16 13.96 4.39
CA PRO A 95 -14.06 12.96 4.98
C PRO A 95 -14.20 11.70 4.11
N ALA A 96 -13.87 10.54 4.67
CA ALA A 96 -13.96 9.27 3.94
C ALA A 96 -15.44 8.82 3.79
N PRO A 97 -15.86 8.32 2.61
CA PRO A 97 -17.18 7.72 2.47
C PRO A 97 -17.35 6.52 3.41
N GLU A 98 -18.54 6.38 4.01
CA GLU A 98 -18.84 5.26 4.89
C GLU A 98 -18.70 3.90 4.17
N ALA A 99 -18.38 2.86 4.94
CA ALA A 99 -18.26 1.47 4.47
C ALA A 99 -17.47 1.31 3.16
N THR A 100 -16.37 2.07 3.05
CA THR A 100 -15.51 2.12 1.88
C THR A 100 -14.08 1.74 2.25
N ALA A 101 -13.45 0.94 1.41
CA ALA A 101 -12.05 0.56 1.51
C ALA A 101 -11.35 0.74 0.17
N ALA A 102 -10.05 1.01 0.20
CA ALA A 102 -9.23 0.98 -0.98
C ALA A 102 -7.93 0.21 -0.73
N TRP A 103 -7.37 -0.33 -1.81
CA TRP A 103 -6.03 -0.90 -1.82
C TRP A 103 -5.26 -0.30 -2.99
N GLN A 104 -3.98 0.01 -2.77
CA GLN A 104 -3.11 0.61 -3.77
C GLN A 104 -1.99 -0.36 -4.18
N PRO A 105 -1.65 -0.43 -5.48
CA PRO A 105 -0.47 -1.13 -5.96
C PRO A 105 0.79 -0.31 -5.67
N ALA A 106 1.96 -0.77 -6.12
CA ALA A 106 3.17 0.05 -6.12
C ALA A 106 3.06 1.22 -7.12
N GLU A 107 2.49 0.95 -8.29
CA GLU A 107 2.25 1.91 -9.37
C GLU A 107 0.89 1.61 -10.01
N GLY A 108 0.13 2.66 -10.35
CA GLY A 108 -1.18 2.54 -10.99
C GLY A 108 -2.36 2.92 -10.10
N GLU A 109 -3.57 2.65 -10.59
CA GLU A 109 -4.82 3.02 -9.95
C GLU A 109 -5.21 2.08 -8.80
N PRO A 110 -5.90 2.59 -7.75
CA PRO A 110 -6.34 1.78 -6.62
C PRO A 110 -7.52 0.87 -6.97
N LEU A 111 -7.65 -0.22 -6.23
CA LEU A 111 -8.89 -0.97 -6.08
C LEU A 111 -9.77 -0.27 -5.06
N VAL A 112 -11.06 -0.19 -5.31
CA VAL A 112 -12.01 0.46 -4.38
C VAL A 112 -13.20 -0.42 -4.13
N LEU A 113 -13.46 -0.75 -2.87
CA LEU A 113 -14.63 -1.47 -2.41
C LEU A 113 -15.58 -0.52 -1.70
N ARG A 114 -16.87 -0.60 -2.02
CA ARG A 114 -17.96 0.10 -1.32
C ARG A 114 -19.05 -0.89 -0.95
N CYS A 115 -19.52 -0.85 0.28
CA CYS A 115 -20.64 -1.66 0.75
C CYS A 115 -21.91 -0.83 0.95
N GLY A 116 -23.07 -1.44 0.71
CA GLY A 116 -24.36 -0.83 0.97
C GLY A 116 -24.83 0.08 -0.16
N LEU A 117 -24.34 -0.17 -1.37
CA LEU A 117 -24.73 0.52 -2.59
C LEU A 117 -26.20 0.26 -2.94
N ASP A 118 -26.78 1.13 -3.76
CA ASP A 118 -28.04 0.85 -4.44
C ASP A 118 -27.90 -0.35 -5.38
N ARG A 119 -29.04 -0.99 -5.69
CA ARG A 119 -29.07 -2.00 -6.77
C ARG A 119 -28.60 -1.35 -8.08
N PRO A 120 -27.63 -1.93 -8.80
CA PRO A 120 -27.23 -1.41 -10.09
C PRO A 120 -28.41 -1.34 -11.06
N ALA A 121 -28.54 -0.25 -11.81
CA ALA A 121 -29.70 -0.03 -12.67
C ALA A 121 -29.79 -1.07 -13.81
N GLU A 122 -28.63 -1.56 -14.24
CA GLU A 122 -28.44 -2.56 -15.28
C GLU A 122 -28.65 -4.00 -14.78
N PHE A 123 -28.77 -4.21 -13.46
CA PHE A 123 -28.95 -5.55 -12.91
C PHE A 123 -30.41 -6.02 -13.04
N ASP A 124 -30.65 -6.85 -14.05
CA ASP A 124 -31.94 -7.42 -14.42
C ASP A 124 -31.91 -8.96 -14.52
N GLN A 125 -33.07 -9.57 -14.80
CA GLN A 125 -33.23 -11.03 -14.88
C GLN A 125 -32.45 -11.69 -16.02
N ALA A 126 -31.93 -10.91 -16.98
CA ALA A 126 -31.11 -11.39 -18.08
C ALA A 126 -29.60 -11.19 -17.83
N SER A 127 -29.25 -10.54 -16.73
CA SER A 127 -27.88 -10.15 -16.42
C SER A 127 -26.96 -11.35 -16.24
N PRO A 128 -25.79 -11.37 -16.92
CA PRO A 128 -24.81 -12.43 -16.74
C PRO A 128 -24.13 -12.27 -15.38
N LEU A 129 -23.99 -13.39 -14.67
CA LEU A 129 -23.33 -13.44 -13.35
C LEU A 129 -22.10 -14.34 -13.39
N GLN A 130 -21.03 -13.87 -12.75
CA GLN A 130 -19.82 -14.64 -12.49
C GLN A 130 -19.88 -15.21 -11.07
N VAL A 131 -19.65 -16.51 -10.92
CA VAL A 131 -19.61 -17.15 -9.59
C VAL A 131 -18.17 -17.38 -9.18
N ILE A 132 -17.75 -16.74 -8.09
CA ILE A 132 -16.39 -16.84 -7.55
C ILE A 132 -16.52 -17.10 -6.05
N ASP A 133 -15.98 -18.22 -5.57
CA ASP A 133 -16.04 -18.65 -4.17
C ASP A 133 -17.44 -18.55 -3.52
N GLY A 134 -18.48 -18.89 -4.30
CA GLY A 134 -19.87 -18.84 -3.84
C GLY A 134 -20.48 -17.44 -3.73
N VAL A 135 -19.83 -16.42 -4.32
CA VAL A 135 -20.39 -15.08 -4.50
C VAL A 135 -20.80 -14.90 -5.96
N GLN A 136 -21.99 -14.35 -6.20
CA GLN A 136 -22.48 -14.02 -7.55
C GLN A 136 -22.21 -12.55 -7.84
N TRP A 137 -21.31 -12.31 -8.79
CA TRP A 137 -20.86 -10.99 -9.22
C TRP A 137 -21.51 -10.57 -10.53
N PHE A 138 -22.12 -9.40 -10.52
CA PHE A 138 -22.59 -8.69 -11.70
C PHE A 138 -21.57 -7.64 -12.11
N GLU A 139 -21.05 -7.71 -13.34
CA GLU A 139 -20.03 -6.78 -13.84
C GLU A 139 -20.68 -5.62 -14.62
N ILE A 140 -20.30 -4.40 -14.26
CA ILE A 140 -20.52 -3.20 -15.07
C ILE A 140 -19.16 -2.72 -15.58
N SER A 141 -18.94 -2.88 -16.88
CA SER A 141 -17.73 -2.38 -17.54
C SER A 141 -17.80 -0.86 -17.71
N GLY A 142 -16.73 -0.16 -17.34
CA GLY A 142 -16.56 1.26 -17.60
C GLY A 142 -16.14 1.59 -19.03
N ALA A 143 -15.83 0.58 -19.86
CA ALA A 143 -15.27 0.77 -21.19
C ALA A 143 -16.17 1.60 -22.12
N SER A 144 -17.50 1.42 -22.04
CA SER A 144 -18.47 2.21 -22.83
C SER A 144 -18.50 3.69 -22.45
N ALA A 145 -18.10 4.02 -21.22
CA ALA A 145 -17.96 5.37 -20.70
C ALA A 145 -16.53 5.92 -20.82
N GLY A 146 -15.60 5.18 -21.44
CA GLY A 146 -14.19 5.56 -21.57
C GLY A 146 -13.41 5.49 -20.24
N ILE A 147 -13.87 4.67 -19.29
CA ILE A 147 -13.22 4.44 -18.00
C ILE A 147 -12.46 3.11 -18.07
N ASP A 148 -11.16 3.14 -17.78
CA ASP A 148 -10.28 1.96 -17.77
C ASP A 148 -10.42 1.14 -16.47
N ALA A 149 -11.66 0.84 -16.09
CA ALA A 149 -11.99 0.02 -14.94
C ALA A 149 -13.35 -0.66 -15.13
N SER A 150 -13.58 -1.74 -14.37
CA SER A 150 -14.89 -2.41 -14.27
C SER A 150 -15.31 -2.52 -12.82
N SER A 151 -16.61 -2.38 -12.54
CA SER A 151 -17.18 -2.50 -11.20
C SER A 151 -17.96 -3.79 -11.08
N TYR A 152 -17.54 -4.64 -10.14
CA TYR A 152 -18.14 -5.93 -9.86
C TYR A 152 -19.03 -5.81 -8.63
N PHE A 153 -20.32 -6.13 -8.76
CA PHE A 153 -21.30 -6.04 -7.69
C PHE A 153 -21.68 -7.43 -7.18
N ALA A 154 -21.49 -7.68 -5.89
CA ALA A 154 -22.06 -8.86 -5.24
C ALA A 154 -23.57 -8.65 -5.10
N VAL A 155 -24.36 -9.50 -5.77
CA VAL A 155 -25.83 -9.33 -5.91
C VAL A 155 -26.64 -10.39 -5.17
N ASP A 156 -25.98 -11.39 -4.58
CA ASP A 156 -26.60 -12.48 -3.84
C ASP A 156 -26.37 -12.34 -2.32
N ARG A 157 -26.28 -11.11 -1.82
CA ARG A 157 -26.11 -10.77 -0.39
C ARG A 157 -27.22 -9.84 0.07
N GLY A 158 -27.31 -9.62 1.39
CA GLY A 158 -28.31 -8.72 1.98
C GLY A 158 -28.10 -7.23 1.68
N VAL A 159 -26.93 -6.86 1.17
CA VAL A 159 -26.52 -5.52 0.75
C VAL A 159 -25.71 -5.66 -0.54
N TYR A 160 -25.76 -4.66 -1.42
CA TYR A 160 -24.92 -4.65 -2.62
C TYR A 160 -23.52 -4.15 -2.27
N VAL A 161 -22.52 -4.93 -2.66
CA VAL A 161 -21.10 -4.60 -2.46
C VAL A 161 -20.47 -4.44 -3.83
N GLY A 162 -19.90 -3.28 -4.11
CA GLY A 162 -19.19 -3.01 -5.36
C GLY A 162 -17.68 -3.02 -5.15
N LEU A 163 -16.95 -3.74 -6.01
CA LEU A 163 -15.49 -3.66 -6.13
C LEU A 163 -15.15 -3.10 -7.53
N THR A 164 -14.57 -1.90 -7.57
CA THR A 164 -14.03 -1.31 -8.79
C THR A 164 -12.59 -1.75 -8.99
N VAL A 165 -12.31 -2.33 -10.16
CA VAL A 165 -11.05 -2.95 -10.54
C VAL A 165 -10.53 -2.31 -11.82
N PRO A 166 -9.33 -1.69 -11.83
CA PRO A 166 -8.72 -1.17 -13.05
C PRO A 166 -8.50 -2.27 -14.10
N THR A 167 -8.53 -1.87 -15.37
CA THR A 167 -8.27 -2.79 -16.49
C THR A 167 -6.87 -3.37 -16.41
N GLY A 168 -6.72 -4.66 -16.73
CA GLY A 168 -5.43 -5.36 -16.72
C GLY A 168 -5.04 -5.94 -15.36
N VAL A 169 -5.83 -5.71 -14.32
CA VAL A 169 -5.67 -6.39 -13.03
C VAL A 169 -6.15 -7.85 -13.16
N GLY A 170 -5.34 -8.78 -12.66
CA GLY A 170 -5.66 -10.20 -12.66
C GLY A 170 -6.87 -10.55 -11.75
N PRO A 171 -7.30 -11.82 -11.70
CA PRO A 171 -8.51 -12.22 -11.00
C PRO A 171 -8.38 -12.22 -9.47
N THR A 172 -7.15 -12.19 -8.93
CA THR A 172 -6.85 -12.39 -7.51
C THR A 172 -7.63 -11.45 -6.58
N PRO A 173 -7.71 -10.13 -6.82
CA PRO A 173 -8.47 -9.26 -5.91
C PRO A 173 -9.95 -9.61 -5.80
N LEU A 174 -10.58 -10.01 -6.91
CA LEU A 174 -11.99 -10.41 -6.89
C LEU A 174 -12.18 -11.74 -6.16
N GLN A 175 -11.23 -12.68 -6.26
CA GLN A 175 -11.23 -13.93 -5.48
C GLN A 175 -11.07 -13.67 -3.98
N ASP A 176 -10.06 -12.88 -3.59
CA ASP A 176 -9.80 -12.54 -2.18
C ASP A 176 -11.02 -11.85 -1.53
N ILE A 177 -11.63 -10.89 -2.23
CA ILE A 177 -12.86 -10.25 -1.77
C ILE A 177 -14.04 -11.22 -1.74
N SER A 178 -14.13 -12.16 -2.67
CA SER A 178 -15.18 -13.20 -2.63
C SER A 178 -15.07 -14.06 -1.37
N GLY A 179 -13.85 -14.41 -0.98
CA GLY A 179 -13.55 -15.06 0.30
C GLY A 179 -14.07 -14.25 1.50
N ALA A 180 -13.76 -12.95 1.58
CA ALA A 180 -14.24 -12.10 2.66
C ALA A 180 -15.77 -11.96 2.68
N VAL A 181 -16.40 -11.76 1.51
CA VAL A 181 -17.86 -11.62 1.38
C VAL A 181 -18.58 -12.91 1.77
N SER A 182 -18.10 -14.08 1.34
CA SER A 182 -18.71 -15.36 1.68
C SER A 182 -18.63 -15.71 3.18
N GLN A 183 -17.55 -15.29 3.85
CA GLN A 183 -17.36 -15.52 5.29
C GLN A 183 -18.19 -14.59 6.17
N THR A 184 -18.45 -13.36 5.71
CA THR A 184 -19.05 -12.30 6.53
C THR A 184 -20.52 -12.06 6.21
N LEU A 185 -20.95 -12.28 4.97
CA LEU A 185 -22.29 -11.95 4.50
C LEU A 185 -23.03 -13.23 4.06
N PRO A 186 -24.18 -13.56 4.66
CA PRO A 186 -24.95 -14.72 4.24
C PRO A 186 -25.56 -14.51 2.85
N GLN A 187 -25.66 -15.60 2.09
CA GLN A 187 -26.34 -15.57 0.80
C GLN A 187 -27.83 -15.23 0.97
N LYS A 188 -28.37 -14.44 0.04
CA LYS A 188 -29.81 -14.18 -0.10
C LYS A 188 -30.26 -14.45 -1.53
N PRO A 189 -31.56 -14.73 -1.77
CA PRO A 189 -32.10 -14.78 -3.12
C PRO A 189 -31.81 -13.48 -3.89
N LEU A 190 -31.55 -13.61 -5.19
CA LEU A 190 -31.32 -12.47 -6.07
C LEU A 190 -32.59 -11.59 -6.17
N ASP A 191 -32.40 -10.27 -6.24
CA ASP A 191 -33.46 -9.27 -6.48
C ASP A 191 -33.19 -8.43 -7.75
N PRO A 192 -33.11 -9.05 -8.94
CA PRO A 192 -32.90 -8.33 -10.19
C PRO A 192 -34.15 -7.57 -10.63
N ALA A 193 -33.96 -6.50 -11.40
CA ALA A 193 -35.07 -5.87 -12.11
C ALA A 193 -35.71 -6.83 -13.14
N PRO A 194 -37.02 -6.72 -13.44
CA PRO A 194 -37.62 -7.43 -14.56
C PRO A 194 -36.95 -7.03 -15.88
N VAL A 195 -36.84 -7.96 -16.83
CA VAL A 195 -36.40 -7.62 -18.20
C VAL A 195 -37.42 -6.66 -18.82
N ALA A 196 -36.95 -5.57 -19.42
CA ALA A 196 -37.81 -4.69 -20.19
C ALA A 196 -38.37 -5.45 -21.41
N ASN A 197 -39.69 -5.58 -21.49
CA ASN A 197 -40.31 -6.12 -22.70
C ASN A 197 -40.12 -5.10 -23.85
N PRO A 198 -39.57 -5.52 -25.00
CA PRO A 198 -39.38 -4.66 -26.16
C PRO A 198 -40.69 -4.18 -26.79
#